data_AF-A0AAD4IVM5-F1
#
_entry.id   AF-A0AAD4IVM5-F1
#
_cell.length_a   1.000
_cell.length_b   1.000
_cell.length_c   1.000
_cell.angle_alpha   90.00
_cell.angle_beta   90.00
_cell.angle_gamma   90.00
#
_symmetry.space_group_name_H-M   'P 1'
#
loop_
_entity.id
_entity.type
_entity.pdbx_description
1 polymer ?
#
loop_
_entity_poly.entity_id
_entity_poly.type
_entity_poly.pdbx_seq_one_letter_code
_entity_poly.pdbx_strand_id
1 'polypeptide(L)'
;MATKQESKGKKDKGYDEYFDTVQSRKKLPCTLQELLTSAFSQIPVSSFPKVPGGKVIEIPADMSVSDAVRILSETNILSAPVVDPAANDSKDWRKRYLGIVDYSAIVLWLLQTAEIAAITLSATSAAAAGVGTGAAGAIGALALGATGPLAVAGLTMAAVGAAVVGGVAADRGMGKDAPTAADKLGQDFYKVILYEEPFKSTTVKTILKSYRWVPFVPVSPDSSMLSVMLLLSKYRLRNVPVIEPGNPSIHNFITQSAVIQGLQRCKGRDWFDCIAAHPISDLGLPFMTPDRVVSVRDDELILEGFKKMKDNQIGGLPVMEGATRKIFGNISIRDIRFLLLKPELFTNFRVLTVRDFINTVASATDDNSKIVTPITCQPGSTLSSVIDTLSSRAVHRIYVVSGEHNEVLGVITLRDVISCFITEPPNFFDDYFGFAAQEILSQ
;
A
#
# COMPACT_ATOMS: atom_id res chain seq x y z
N MET A 1 31.89 4.72 -42.23
CA MET A 1 30.49 4.86 -41.75
C MET A 1 30.11 3.60 -41.00
N ALA A 2 29.89 3.72 -39.69
CA ALA A 2 29.05 2.89 -38.83
C ALA A 2 29.54 3.12 -37.39
N THR A 3 29.06 4.19 -36.79
CA THR A 3 29.34 4.61 -35.42
C THR A 3 28.76 3.58 -34.45
N LYS A 4 29.58 3.10 -33.52
CA LYS A 4 29.20 2.16 -32.46
C LYS A 4 28.31 2.90 -31.47
N GLN A 5 27.01 2.67 -31.52
CA GLN A 5 26.03 3.31 -30.65
C GLN A 5 25.93 2.49 -29.36
N GLU A 6 26.48 3.04 -28.27
CA GLU A 6 26.33 2.55 -26.91
C GLU A 6 24.86 2.38 -26.55
N SER A 7 24.45 1.17 -26.14
CA SER A 7 23.14 0.95 -25.54
C SER A 7 23.15 1.45 -24.10
N LYS A 8 22.99 2.77 -23.91
CA LYS A 8 22.60 3.33 -22.62
C LYS A 8 21.22 2.76 -22.28
N GLY A 9 21.16 1.97 -21.21
CA GLY A 9 19.91 1.48 -20.64
C GLY A 9 18.95 2.66 -20.43
N LYS A 10 17.69 2.48 -20.82
CA LYS A 10 16.63 3.48 -20.60
C LYS A 10 16.49 3.71 -19.10
N LYS A 11 17.14 4.77 -18.58
CA LYS A 11 16.89 5.31 -17.25
C LYS A 11 15.41 5.70 -17.16
N ASP A 12 14.73 5.25 -16.13
CA ASP A 12 13.32 5.56 -15.89
C ASP A 12 13.20 7.05 -15.50
N LYS A 13 12.95 7.90 -16.50
CA LYS A 13 13.07 9.38 -16.40
C LYS A 13 12.31 9.96 -15.20
N GLY A 14 11.20 9.35 -14.79
CA GLY A 14 10.36 9.89 -13.70
C GLY A 14 10.91 9.72 -12.29
N TYR A 15 11.77 8.73 -12.02
CA TYR A 15 12.37 8.54 -10.68
C TYR A 15 13.54 9.49 -10.46
N ASP A 16 14.39 9.62 -11.47
CA ASP A 16 15.52 10.54 -11.46
C ASP A 16 15.03 11.99 -11.31
N GLU A 17 14.03 12.43 -12.09
CA GLU A 17 13.49 13.81 -12.02
C GLU A 17 12.98 14.20 -10.62
N TYR A 18 12.24 13.32 -9.94
CA TYR A 18 11.77 13.59 -8.58
C TYR A 18 12.94 13.64 -7.61
N PHE A 19 13.86 12.67 -7.68
CA PHE A 19 15.00 12.63 -6.75
C PHE A 19 15.93 13.84 -6.95
N ASP A 20 16.16 14.26 -8.20
CA ASP A 20 16.92 15.48 -8.52
C ASP A 20 16.22 16.74 -8.02
N THR A 21 14.88 16.79 -8.10
CA THR A 21 14.07 17.86 -7.49
C THR A 21 14.25 17.88 -5.98
N VAL A 22 14.30 16.72 -5.33
CA VAL A 22 14.59 16.62 -3.89
C VAL A 22 15.97 17.20 -3.60
N GLN A 23 17.02 16.73 -4.29
CA GLN A 23 18.40 17.15 -4.02
C GLN A 23 18.62 18.64 -4.27
N SER A 24 18.03 19.21 -5.33
CA SER A 24 18.16 20.64 -5.65
C SER A 24 17.45 21.57 -4.66
N ARG A 25 16.44 21.10 -3.93
CA ARG A 25 15.70 21.90 -2.94
C ARG A 25 16.30 21.85 -1.54
N LYS A 26 17.17 20.89 -1.25
CA LYS A 26 17.85 20.78 0.06
C LYS A 26 18.84 21.93 0.23
N LYS A 27 18.62 22.78 1.22
CA LYS A 27 19.59 23.82 1.59
C LYS A 27 20.59 23.30 2.63
N LEU A 28 21.23 22.16 2.34
CA LEU A 28 22.25 21.56 3.20
C LEU A 28 23.64 21.72 2.58
N PRO A 29 24.69 22.03 3.38
CA PRO A 29 26.06 22.06 2.87
C PRO A 29 26.44 20.75 2.18
N CYS A 30 27.08 20.84 1.00
CA CYS A 30 27.46 19.67 0.21
C CYS A 30 28.35 18.70 1.01
N THR A 31 29.29 19.21 1.78
CA THR A 31 30.19 18.44 2.66
C THR A 31 29.43 17.63 3.71
N LEU A 32 28.36 18.17 4.29
CA LEU A 32 27.52 17.45 5.25
C LEU A 32 26.76 16.31 4.56
N GLN A 33 26.23 16.56 3.36
CA GLN A 33 25.53 15.54 2.59
C GLN A 33 26.46 14.38 2.20
N GLU A 34 27.68 14.68 1.76
CA GLU A 34 28.71 13.68 1.44
C GLU A 34 29.10 12.85 2.67
N LEU A 35 29.28 13.51 3.82
CA LEU A 35 29.62 12.84 5.08
C LEU A 35 28.50 11.90 5.55
N LEU A 36 27.23 12.33 5.47
CA LEU A 36 26.08 11.49 5.79
C LEU A 36 26.01 10.27 4.88
N THR A 37 26.10 10.49 3.56
CA THR A 37 26.09 9.42 2.56
C THR A 37 27.24 8.44 2.78
N SER A 38 28.44 8.92 3.09
CA SER A 38 29.60 8.09 3.42
C SER A 38 29.38 7.28 4.70
N ALA A 39 28.81 7.87 5.75
CA ALA A 39 28.50 7.14 6.98
C ALA A 39 27.52 5.97 6.74
N PHE A 40 26.45 6.20 5.96
CA PHE A 40 25.49 5.15 5.63
C PHE A 40 26.04 4.06 4.71
N SER A 41 27.11 4.33 3.95
CA SER A 41 27.76 3.31 3.12
C SER A 41 28.56 2.30 3.97
N GLN A 42 28.96 2.68 5.18
CA GLN A 42 29.73 1.84 6.10
C GLN A 42 28.88 1.00 7.06
N ILE A 43 27.57 1.28 7.18
CA ILE A 43 26.68 0.54 8.07
C ILE A 43 26.13 -0.69 7.32
N PRO A 44 26.39 -1.93 7.78
CA PRO A 44 25.89 -3.12 7.12
C PRO A 44 24.40 -3.33 7.40
N VAL A 45 23.70 -3.92 6.43
CA VAL A 45 22.29 -4.31 6.50
C VAL A 45 21.97 -5.22 7.68
N SER A 46 22.93 -6.06 8.09
CA SER A 46 22.83 -6.91 9.29
C SER A 46 22.56 -6.13 10.59
N SER A 47 22.77 -4.81 10.60
CA SER A 47 22.44 -3.93 11.73
C SER A 47 20.94 -3.65 11.88
N PHE A 48 20.13 -3.91 10.85
CA PHE A 48 18.68 -3.71 10.93
C PHE A 48 18.03 -4.77 11.84
N PRO A 49 16.99 -4.40 12.61
CA PRO A 49 16.21 -5.38 13.36
C PRO A 49 15.58 -6.40 12.41
N LYS A 50 15.45 -7.65 12.88
CA LYS A 50 14.72 -8.70 12.17
C LYS A 50 13.22 -8.41 12.15
N VAL A 51 12.50 -9.01 11.19
CA VAL A 51 11.03 -8.97 11.17
C VAL A 51 10.43 -9.44 12.49
N PRO A 52 9.27 -8.90 12.91
CA PRO A 52 8.52 -9.42 14.05
C PRO A 52 8.28 -10.94 13.89
N GLY A 53 8.52 -11.71 14.96
CA GLY A 53 8.42 -13.18 14.92
C GLY A 53 9.65 -13.90 14.35
N GLY A 54 10.68 -13.19 13.90
CA GLY A 54 11.99 -13.75 13.54
C GLY A 54 12.05 -14.54 12.24
N LYS A 55 10.91 -14.71 11.55
CA LYS A 55 10.82 -15.38 10.25
C LYS A 55 9.85 -14.65 9.34
N VAL A 56 10.20 -14.57 8.06
CA VAL A 56 9.32 -14.09 7.00
C VAL A 56 8.25 -15.12 6.70
N ILE A 57 7.00 -14.68 6.71
CA ILE A 57 5.84 -15.52 6.37
C ILE A 57 5.65 -15.47 4.86
N GLU A 58 5.64 -16.64 4.22
CA GLU A 58 5.51 -16.80 2.78
C GLU A 58 4.13 -17.36 2.44
N ILE A 59 3.54 -16.91 1.32
CA ILE A 59 2.24 -17.38 0.85
C ILE A 59 2.43 -18.16 -0.48
N PRO A 60 2.01 -19.42 -0.59
CA PRO A 60 2.05 -20.17 -1.85
C PRO A 60 1.18 -19.52 -2.94
N ALA A 61 1.64 -19.52 -4.19
CA ALA A 61 0.93 -18.89 -5.29
C ALA A 61 -0.39 -19.58 -5.68
N ASP A 62 -0.49 -20.89 -5.46
CA ASP A 62 -1.68 -21.72 -5.69
C ASP A 62 -2.69 -21.66 -4.55
N MET A 63 -2.34 -21.04 -3.41
CA MET A 63 -3.23 -20.82 -2.29
C MET A 63 -4.43 -19.95 -2.70
N SER A 64 -5.59 -20.22 -2.11
CA SER A 64 -6.79 -19.41 -2.30
C SER A 64 -6.57 -17.99 -1.75
N VAL A 65 -7.26 -17.01 -2.32
CA VAL A 65 -7.22 -15.62 -1.83
C VAL A 65 -7.75 -15.55 -0.41
N SER A 66 -8.75 -16.37 -0.07
CA SER A 66 -9.31 -16.41 1.26
C SER A 66 -8.32 -16.88 2.33
N ASP A 67 -7.59 -17.96 2.04
CA ASP A 67 -6.55 -18.47 2.94
C ASP A 67 -5.42 -17.47 3.09
N ALA A 68 -5.05 -16.77 2.02
CA ALA A 68 -4.05 -15.70 2.08
C ALA A 68 -4.49 -14.55 3.01
N VAL A 69 -5.75 -14.08 2.89
CA VAL A 69 -6.31 -13.04 3.78
C VAL A 69 -6.32 -13.49 5.24
N ARG A 70 -6.67 -14.77 5.49
CA ARG A 70 -6.64 -15.37 6.82
C ARG A 70 -5.23 -15.37 7.41
N ILE A 71 -4.22 -15.81 6.66
CA ILE A 71 -2.82 -15.78 7.10
C ILE A 71 -2.39 -14.35 7.44
N LEU A 72 -2.66 -13.37 6.55
CA LEU A 72 -2.29 -11.97 6.81
C LEU A 72 -2.94 -11.43 8.11
N SER A 73 -4.20 -11.81 8.37
CA SER A 73 -4.96 -11.38 9.55
C SER A 73 -4.44 -12.02 10.84
N GLU A 74 -4.35 -13.36 10.87
CA GLU A 74 -3.93 -14.14 12.04
C GLU A 74 -2.48 -13.84 12.46
N THR A 75 -1.64 -13.50 11.48
CA THR A 75 -0.22 -13.17 11.73
C THR A 75 0.03 -11.68 11.90
N ASN A 76 -1.03 -10.85 11.82
CA ASN A 76 -1.00 -9.40 11.95
C ASN A 76 0.05 -8.73 11.04
N ILE A 77 0.15 -9.20 9.79
CA ILE A 77 1.01 -8.60 8.75
C ILE A 77 0.15 -8.02 7.63
N LEU A 78 0.68 -7.01 6.95
CA LEU A 78 -0.06 -6.32 5.88
C LEU A 78 0.24 -6.85 4.48
N SER A 79 1.34 -7.59 4.34
CA SER A 79 1.85 -8.08 3.06
C SER A 79 2.79 -9.26 3.27
N ALA A 80 2.85 -10.16 2.30
CA ALA A 80 3.76 -11.31 2.31
C ALA A 80 4.33 -11.59 0.92
N PRO A 81 5.59 -12.08 0.81
CA PRO A 81 6.11 -12.62 -0.43
C PRO A 81 5.32 -13.87 -0.85
N VAL A 82 5.14 -13.99 -2.16
CA VAL A 82 4.45 -15.12 -2.78
C VAL A 82 5.46 -16.03 -3.44
N VAL A 83 5.40 -17.32 -3.08
CA VAL A 83 6.31 -18.36 -3.58
C VAL A 83 5.66 -19.20 -4.66
N ASP A 84 6.41 -19.57 -5.70
CA ASP A 84 5.99 -20.57 -6.67
C ASP A 84 6.19 -21.98 -6.08
N PRO A 85 5.11 -22.76 -5.86
CA PRO A 85 5.22 -24.12 -5.34
C PRO A 85 6.11 -25.02 -6.21
N ALA A 86 6.16 -24.79 -7.52
CA ALA A 86 6.96 -25.57 -8.45
C ALA A 86 8.48 -25.31 -8.33
N ALA A 87 8.87 -24.21 -7.67
CA ALA A 87 10.26 -23.81 -7.50
C ALA A 87 10.72 -23.80 -6.03
N ASN A 88 10.01 -24.51 -5.15
CA ASN A 88 10.29 -24.50 -3.71
C ASN A 88 11.70 -25.05 -3.38
N ASP A 89 12.22 -26.01 -4.15
CA ASP A 89 13.57 -26.56 -3.95
C ASP A 89 14.65 -25.80 -4.74
N SER A 90 14.27 -24.75 -5.47
CA SER A 90 15.22 -23.95 -6.25
C SER A 90 16.17 -23.19 -5.33
N LYS A 91 17.47 -23.29 -5.60
CA LYS A 91 18.50 -22.45 -4.99
C LYS A 91 18.54 -21.03 -5.54
N ASP A 92 17.76 -20.75 -6.59
CA ASP A 92 17.62 -19.42 -7.17
C ASP A 92 16.34 -18.77 -6.66
N TRP A 93 16.51 -17.72 -5.84
CA TRP A 93 15.42 -16.95 -5.27
C TRP A 93 14.51 -16.33 -6.34
N ARG A 94 15.04 -16.04 -7.53
CA ARG A 94 14.29 -15.42 -8.65
C ARG A 94 13.21 -16.36 -9.19
N LYS A 95 13.48 -17.66 -9.16
CA LYS A 95 12.52 -18.71 -9.54
C LYS A 95 11.53 -18.98 -8.42
N ARG A 96 11.97 -18.78 -7.17
CA ARG A 96 11.15 -19.02 -5.96
C ARG A 96 10.07 -17.97 -5.77
N TYR A 97 10.37 -16.68 -5.91
CA TYR A 97 9.44 -15.60 -5.55
C TYR A 97 8.80 -14.93 -6.77
N LEU A 98 7.47 -14.90 -6.81
CA LEU A 98 6.69 -14.33 -7.91
C LEU A 98 6.35 -12.85 -7.72
N GLY A 99 6.11 -12.43 -6.47
CA GLY A 99 5.74 -11.07 -6.12
C GLY A 99 5.42 -10.93 -4.64
N ILE A 100 4.90 -9.77 -4.24
CA ILE A 100 4.35 -9.52 -2.91
C ILE A 100 2.84 -9.36 -3.04
N VAL A 101 2.09 -10.03 -2.18
CA VAL A 101 0.64 -9.81 -2.05
C VAL A 101 0.37 -8.97 -0.80
N ASP A 102 -0.53 -8.01 -0.90
CA ASP A 102 -0.99 -7.17 0.21
C ASP A 102 -2.53 -7.01 0.18
N TYR A 103 -3.11 -6.55 1.29
CA TYR A 103 -4.56 -6.30 1.37
C TYR A 103 -5.06 -5.39 0.26
N SER A 104 -4.28 -4.39 -0.15
CA SER A 104 -4.72 -3.45 -1.18
C SER A 104 -4.83 -4.08 -2.55
N ALA A 105 -3.88 -4.93 -2.93
CA ALA A 105 -3.94 -5.68 -4.18
C ALA A 105 -5.15 -6.61 -4.20
N ILE A 106 -5.42 -7.28 -3.09
CA ILE A 106 -6.58 -8.18 -2.96
C ILE A 106 -7.89 -7.39 -3.09
N VAL A 107 -8.10 -6.35 -2.28
CA VAL A 107 -9.36 -5.61 -2.29
C VAL A 107 -9.60 -4.85 -3.59
N LEU A 108 -8.57 -4.23 -4.15
CA LEU A 108 -8.72 -3.51 -5.42
C LEU A 108 -9.02 -4.47 -6.59
N TRP A 109 -8.42 -5.66 -6.60
CA TRP A 109 -8.75 -6.68 -7.60
C TRP A 109 -10.22 -7.13 -7.46
N LEU A 110 -10.71 -7.29 -6.24
CA LEU A 110 -12.10 -7.64 -5.95
C LEU A 110 -13.08 -6.57 -6.41
N LEU A 111 -12.84 -5.32 -6.03
CA LEU A 111 -13.69 -4.19 -6.43
C LEU A 111 -13.75 -4.06 -7.95
N GLN A 112 -12.61 -4.21 -8.63
CA GLN A 112 -12.55 -4.16 -10.09
C GLN A 112 -13.30 -5.33 -10.74
N THR A 113 -13.21 -6.54 -10.18
CA THR A 113 -13.94 -7.71 -10.68
C THR A 113 -15.45 -7.54 -10.48
N ALA A 114 -15.86 -6.96 -9.35
CA ALA A 114 -17.26 -6.65 -9.04
C ALA A 114 -17.86 -5.63 -10.03
N GLU A 115 -17.12 -4.57 -10.35
CA GLU A 115 -17.53 -3.55 -11.31
C GLU A 115 -17.71 -4.15 -12.71
N ILE A 116 -16.73 -4.94 -13.17
CA ILE A 116 -16.79 -5.61 -14.49
C ILE A 116 -18.01 -6.54 -14.56
N ALA A 117 -18.27 -7.31 -13.50
CA ALA A 117 -19.45 -8.16 -13.42
C ALA A 117 -20.76 -7.37 -13.49
N ALA A 118 -20.87 -6.27 -12.74
CA ALA A 118 -22.07 -5.43 -12.74
C ALA A 118 -22.33 -4.79 -14.12
N ILE A 119 -21.27 -4.33 -14.80
CA ILE A 119 -21.36 -3.79 -16.17
C ILE A 119 -21.80 -4.89 -17.15
N THR A 120 -21.24 -6.09 -17.04
CA THR A 120 -21.58 -7.22 -17.91
C THR A 120 -23.04 -7.62 -17.74
N LEU A 121 -23.53 -7.71 -16.50
CA LEU A 121 -24.95 -7.98 -16.20
C LEU A 121 -25.86 -6.87 -16.74
N SER A 122 -25.44 -5.61 -16.65
CA SER A 122 -26.20 -4.47 -17.20
C SER A 122 -26.25 -4.48 -18.73
N ALA A 123 -25.16 -4.89 -19.39
CA ALA A 123 -25.12 -5.01 -20.84
C ALA A 123 -25.93 -6.22 -21.35
N THR A 124 -25.89 -7.35 -20.66
CA THR A 124 -26.69 -8.54 -21.03
C THR A 124 -28.17 -8.36 -20.78
N SER A 125 -28.56 -7.68 -19.69
CA SER A 125 -29.95 -7.29 -19.44
C SER A 125 -30.47 -6.27 -20.45
N ALA A 126 -29.65 -5.30 -20.87
CA ALA A 126 -30.00 -4.38 -21.96
C ALA A 126 -30.16 -5.10 -23.30
N ALA A 127 -29.34 -6.12 -23.58
CA ALA A 127 -29.47 -6.96 -24.77
C ALA A 127 -30.71 -7.88 -24.72
N ALA A 128 -31.08 -8.39 -23.55
CA ALA A 128 -32.29 -9.18 -23.34
C ALA A 128 -33.58 -8.33 -23.39
N ALA A 129 -33.48 -7.05 -23.03
CA ALA A 129 -34.54 -6.05 -23.18
C ALA A 129 -34.68 -5.51 -24.62
N GLY A 130 -34.00 -6.14 -25.59
CA GLY A 130 -34.12 -5.87 -27.03
C GLY A 130 -35.58 -5.85 -27.47
N VAL A 131 -36.07 -4.63 -27.65
CA VAL A 131 -37.38 -4.24 -28.17
C VAL A 131 -37.55 -4.79 -29.58
N GLY A 132 -38.22 -5.95 -29.69
CA GLY A 132 -38.84 -6.44 -30.91
C GLY A 132 -40.34 -6.52 -30.69
N THR A 133 -41.11 -5.64 -31.33
CA THR A 133 -42.57 -5.69 -31.34
C THR A 133 -43.05 -6.97 -32.04
N GLY A 134 -43.48 -7.97 -31.27
CA GLY A 134 -44.15 -9.15 -31.82
C GLY A 134 -44.27 -10.34 -30.88
N ALA A 135 -45.48 -10.51 -30.32
CA ALA A 135 -46.10 -11.75 -29.85
C ALA A 135 -45.36 -12.67 -28.82
N ALA A 136 -45.92 -12.63 -27.60
CA ALA A 136 -46.24 -13.76 -26.71
C ALA A 136 -45.19 -14.86 -26.41
N GLY A 137 -44.83 -14.96 -25.12
CA GLY A 137 -44.63 -16.26 -24.45
C GLY A 137 -43.29 -16.47 -23.74
N ALA A 138 -43.38 -16.77 -22.44
CA ALA A 138 -42.35 -17.34 -21.56
C ALA A 138 -41.13 -16.45 -21.20
N ILE A 139 -41.24 -15.74 -20.06
CA ILE A 139 -40.08 -15.27 -19.29
C ILE A 139 -39.44 -16.49 -18.63
N GLY A 140 -38.53 -17.13 -19.35
CA GLY A 140 -37.63 -18.16 -18.85
C GLY A 140 -36.25 -17.88 -19.43
N ALA A 141 -35.52 -16.93 -18.84
CA ALA A 141 -34.17 -16.58 -19.28
C ALA A 141 -33.22 -17.72 -18.92
N LEU A 142 -32.95 -18.60 -19.89
CA LEU A 142 -31.82 -19.51 -19.85
C LEU A 142 -30.53 -18.71 -19.67
N ALA A 143 -29.83 -18.97 -18.56
CA ALA A 143 -28.41 -18.73 -18.46
C ALA A 143 -27.68 -19.66 -19.43
N LEU A 144 -27.38 -19.17 -20.64
CA LEU A 144 -26.56 -19.89 -21.62
C LEU A 144 -25.30 -19.09 -21.90
N GLY A 145 -24.15 -19.63 -21.47
CA GLY A 145 -22.93 -19.53 -22.28
C GLY A 145 -21.75 -18.72 -21.76
N ALA A 146 -21.59 -18.50 -20.45
CA ALA A 146 -20.33 -17.96 -19.91
C ALA A 146 -19.74 -18.90 -18.85
N THR A 147 -19.13 -20.00 -19.27
CA THR A 147 -18.29 -20.84 -18.40
C THR A 147 -16.91 -20.21 -18.29
N GLY A 148 -16.81 -19.13 -17.52
CA GLY A 148 -15.54 -18.48 -17.20
C GLY A 148 -15.55 -18.00 -15.75
N PRO A 149 -14.38 -17.94 -15.06
CA PRO A 149 -14.29 -17.51 -13.66
C PRO A 149 -15.00 -16.17 -13.38
N LEU A 150 -14.99 -15.26 -14.37
CA LEU A 150 -15.60 -13.93 -14.28
C LEU A 150 -17.13 -13.94 -14.30
N ALA A 151 -17.78 -14.91 -14.95
CA ALA A 151 -19.24 -14.99 -15.02
C ALA A 151 -19.86 -15.59 -13.75
N VAL A 152 -19.16 -16.56 -13.16
CA VAL A 152 -19.54 -17.14 -11.86
C VAL A 152 -19.35 -16.11 -10.75
N ALA A 153 -18.23 -15.36 -10.76
CA ALA A 153 -17.97 -14.25 -9.85
C ALA A 153 -19.08 -13.18 -9.86
N GLY A 154 -19.65 -12.89 -11.03
CA GLY A 154 -20.67 -11.88 -11.18
C GLY A 154 -22.04 -12.28 -10.66
N LEU A 155 -22.42 -13.56 -10.81
CA LEU A 155 -23.68 -14.10 -10.30
C LEU A 155 -23.69 -14.17 -8.77
N THR A 156 -22.58 -14.54 -8.13
CA THR A 156 -22.49 -14.61 -6.67
C THR A 156 -22.39 -13.24 -6.01
N MET A 157 -21.60 -12.31 -6.56
CA MET A 157 -21.51 -10.95 -6.01
C MET A 157 -22.82 -10.15 -6.14
N ALA A 158 -23.59 -10.37 -7.21
CA ALA A 158 -24.93 -9.79 -7.33
C ALA A 158 -25.92 -10.42 -6.35
N ALA A 159 -25.81 -11.73 -6.06
CA ALA A 159 -26.62 -12.41 -5.05
C ALA A 159 -26.28 -11.97 -3.62
N VAL A 160 -24.99 -11.79 -3.29
CA VAL A 160 -24.54 -11.24 -2.00
C VAL A 160 -25.01 -9.79 -1.83
N GLY A 161 -24.94 -8.98 -2.90
CA GLY A 161 -25.49 -7.62 -2.89
C GLY A 161 -27.02 -7.58 -2.75
N ALA A 162 -27.74 -8.49 -3.41
CA ALA A 162 -29.21 -8.54 -3.38
C ALA A 162 -29.76 -9.10 -2.05
N ALA A 163 -29.10 -10.08 -1.44
CA ALA A 163 -29.47 -10.62 -0.14
C ALA A 163 -29.36 -9.57 0.98
N VAL A 164 -28.48 -8.59 0.83
CA VAL A 164 -28.20 -7.55 1.83
C VAL A 164 -29.15 -6.34 1.71
N VAL A 165 -29.77 -6.11 0.56
CA VAL A 165 -30.81 -5.07 0.38
C VAL A 165 -32.15 -5.47 1.02
N GLY A 166 -32.39 -6.78 1.22
CA GLY A 166 -33.60 -7.32 1.85
C GLY A 166 -33.52 -7.41 3.38
N GLY A 167 -33.40 -6.28 4.07
CA GLY A 167 -33.49 -6.26 5.52
C GLY A 167 -34.93 -6.28 6.05
N VAL A 168 -35.15 -7.07 7.11
CA VAL A 168 -36.23 -7.02 8.14
C VAL A 168 -37.29 -8.12 8.07
N ALA A 169 -37.13 -9.14 8.94
CA ALA A 169 -38.21 -9.60 9.83
C ALA A 169 -37.67 -10.44 11.02
N ALA A 170 -38.14 -10.07 12.23
CA ALA A 170 -38.12 -10.77 13.53
C ALA A 170 -36.79 -10.83 14.32
N ASP A 171 -36.73 -10.63 15.64
CA ASP A 171 -37.60 -10.03 16.68
C ASP A 171 -36.70 -9.77 17.92
N ARG A 172 -37.19 -9.00 18.89
CA ARG A 172 -36.55 -8.42 20.08
C ARG A 172 -35.94 -9.43 21.07
N GLY A 173 -34.87 -9.00 21.76
CA GLY A 173 -34.41 -9.58 23.03
C GLY A 173 -33.32 -8.75 23.72
N MET A 174 -33.65 -8.22 24.90
CA MET A 174 -32.82 -7.35 25.76
C MET A 174 -31.86 -8.16 26.64
N GLY A 175 -30.61 -7.68 26.83
CA GLY A 175 -29.87 -7.86 28.08
C GLY A 175 -28.45 -8.48 28.01
N LYS A 176 -27.47 -7.65 28.43
CA LYS A 176 -26.21 -7.96 29.14
C LYS A 176 -25.25 -9.01 28.54
N ASP A 177 -24.11 -8.52 28.02
CA ASP A 177 -22.76 -8.74 28.57
C ASP A 177 -21.69 -8.41 27.51
N ALA A 178 -20.75 -7.54 27.91
CA ALA A 178 -19.81 -6.82 27.06
C ALA A 178 -18.50 -7.51 26.60
N PRO A 179 -18.29 -8.85 26.65
CA PRO A 179 -17.15 -9.48 25.95
C PRO A 179 -17.50 -10.33 24.71
N THR A 180 -18.78 -10.57 24.42
CA THR A 180 -19.19 -11.61 23.44
C THR A 180 -19.45 -11.09 22.02
N ALA A 181 -19.38 -9.78 21.79
CA ALA A 181 -19.64 -9.17 20.48
C ALA A 181 -18.50 -9.36 19.46
N ALA A 182 -17.27 -9.64 19.92
CA ALA A 182 -16.14 -9.94 19.04
C ALA A 182 -16.16 -11.39 18.50
N ASP A 183 -16.84 -12.31 19.18
CA ASP A 183 -16.72 -13.75 18.90
C ASP A 183 -17.85 -14.31 18.02
N LYS A 184 -19.01 -13.63 17.97
CA LYS A 184 -20.18 -14.13 17.20
C LYS A 184 -20.47 -13.42 15.89
N LEU A 185 -19.85 -12.28 15.59
CA LEU A 185 -20.06 -11.57 14.32
C LEU A 185 -18.83 -11.59 13.38
N GLY A 186 -17.69 -12.07 13.88
CA GLY A 186 -16.45 -12.24 13.12
C GLY A 186 -16.32 -13.58 12.40
N GLN A 187 -16.95 -14.66 12.84
CA GLN A 187 -16.76 -15.97 12.18
C GLN A 187 -17.68 -16.21 10.99
N ASP A 188 -18.93 -15.75 11.04
CA ASP A 188 -19.91 -16.07 9.99
C ASP A 188 -19.79 -15.17 8.76
N PHE A 189 -19.30 -13.94 8.91
CA PHE A 189 -19.04 -13.05 7.77
C PHE A 189 -17.74 -13.41 7.01
N TYR A 190 -16.71 -13.83 7.75
CA TYR A 190 -15.53 -14.46 7.14
C TYR A 190 -15.94 -15.71 6.36
N LYS A 191 -16.94 -16.49 6.81
CA LYS A 191 -17.45 -17.60 6.01
C LYS A 191 -18.06 -17.15 4.68
N VAL A 192 -18.86 -16.09 4.64
CA VAL A 192 -19.52 -15.67 3.40
C VAL A 192 -18.52 -15.11 2.38
N ILE A 193 -17.64 -14.18 2.77
CA ILE A 193 -16.67 -13.61 1.81
C ILE A 193 -15.56 -14.61 1.47
N LEU A 194 -15.08 -15.42 2.42
CA LEU A 194 -13.94 -16.32 2.18
C LEU A 194 -14.35 -17.68 1.57
N TYR A 195 -15.62 -18.06 1.64
CA TYR A 195 -16.10 -19.35 1.13
C TYR A 195 -17.09 -19.23 -0.03
N GLU A 196 -17.52 -18.02 -0.41
CA GLU A 196 -18.25 -17.81 -1.66
C GLU A 196 -17.34 -17.52 -2.85
N GLU A 197 -17.85 -17.84 -4.04
CA GLU A 197 -17.17 -17.51 -5.29
C GLU A 197 -17.18 -15.99 -5.52
N PRO A 198 -16.11 -15.39 -6.04
CA PRO A 198 -14.92 -16.03 -6.60
C PRO A 198 -13.76 -16.24 -5.61
N PHE A 199 -13.88 -15.87 -4.33
CA PHE A 199 -12.76 -15.88 -3.38
C PHE A 199 -12.19 -17.28 -3.14
N LYS A 200 -13.08 -18.27 -3.10
CA LYS A 200 -12.72 -19.68 -2.90
C LYS A 200 -11.91 -20.26 -4.05
N SER A 201 -12.28 -19.96 -5.30
CA SER A 201 -11.61 -20.53 -6.49
C SER A 201 -10.46 -19.67 -7.01
N THR A 202 -10.40 -18.39 -6.65
CA THR A 202 -9.32 -17.51 -7.08
C THR A 202 -8.05 -17.80 -6.28
N THR A 203 -6.95 -17.95 -7.00
CA THR A 203 -5.62 -18.15 -6.41
C THR A 203 -4.84 -16.84 -6.34
N VAL A 204 -3.90 -16.75 -5.40
CA VAL A 204 -3.00 -15.60 -5.25
C VAL A 204 -2.22 -15.29 -6.54
N LYS A 205 -1.83 -16.34 -7.30
CA LYS A 205 -1.17 -16.21 -8.61
C LYS A 205 -1.98 -15.37 -9.60
N THR A 206 -3.31 -15.40 -9.52
CA THR A 206 -4.19 -14.63 -10.41
C THR A 206 -4.13 -13.14 -10.08
N ILE A 207 -4.12 -12.79 -8.79
CA ILE A 207 -4.00 -11.39 -8.32
C ILE A 207 -2.67 -10.79 -8.76
N LEU A 208 -1.56 -11.53 -8.59
CA LEU A 208 -0.22 -11.03 -8.95
C LEU A 208 -0.07 -10.71 -10.44
N LYS A 209 -0.70 -11.49 -11.32
CA LYS A 209 -0.70 -11.21 -12.77
C LYS A 209 -1.47 -9.93 -13.10
N SER A 210 -2.52 -9.63 -12.34
CA SER A 210 -3.39 -8.48 -12.57
C SER A 210 -2.91 -7.20 -11.87
N TYR A 211 -2.12 -7.32 -10.79
CA TYR A 211 -1.73 -6.19 -9.96
C TYR A 211 -0.24 -6.16 -9.63
N ARG A 212 0.43 -5.09 -10.10
CA ARG A 212 1.77 -4.61 -9.71
C ARG A 212 2.80 -5.71 -9.43
N TRP A 213 3.40 -6.22 -10.50
CA TRP A 213 4.71 -6.85 -10.40
C TRP A 213 5.75 -5.78 -10.05
N VAL A 214 6.29 -5.80 -8.82
CA VAL A 214 7.43 -4.97 -8.44
C VAL A 214 8.65 -5.89 -8.46
N PRO A 215 9.74 -5.53 -9.19
CA PRO A 215 10.95 -6.34 -9.16
C PRO A 215 11.46 -6.42 -7.72
N PHE A 216 11.63 -7.65 -7.23
CA PHE A 216 12.36 -7.87 -5.99
C PHE A 216 13.83 -7.55 -6.24
N VAL A 217 14.32 -6.48 -5.61
CA VAL A 217 15.75 -6.19 -5.57
C VAL A 217 16.23 -6.51 -4.17
N PRO A 218 16.79 -7.72 -3.94
CA PRO A 218 17.29 -8.07 -2.63
C PRO A 218 18.62 -7.39 -2.31
N VAL A 219 18.91 -7.34 -1.02
CA VAL A 219 20.22 -7.00 -0.46
C VAL A 219 20.76 -8.20 0.31
N SER A 220 22.08 -8.29 0.45
CA SER A 220 22.72 -9.22 1.37
C SER A 220 22.87 -8.61 2.78
N PRO A 221 23.12 -9.40 3.83
CA PRO A 221 23.42 -8.87 5.17
C PRO A 221 24.64 -7.92 5.20
N ASP A 222 25.59 -8.11 4.28
CA ASP A 222 26.81 -7.30 4.17
C ASP A 222 26.65 -6.08 3.25
N SER A 223 25.50 -5.96 2.57
CA SER A 223 25.18 -4.77 1.78
C SER A 223 25.10 -3.54 2.67
N SER A 224 25.33 -2.36 2.08
CA SER A 224 25.28 -1.10 2.84
C SER A 224 23.85 -0.63 3.13
N MET A 225 23.68 0.08 4.26
CA MET A 225 22.45 0.78 4.60
C MET A 225 22.11 1.87 3.56
N LEU A 226 23.13 2.50 2.97
CA LEU A 226 22.95 3.43 1.85
C LEU A 226 22.19 2.78 0.69
N SER A 227 22.53 1.54 0.32
CA SER A 227 21.83 0.78 -0.73
C SER A 227 20.33 0.65 -0.41
N VAL A 228 20.00 0.25 0.83
CA VAL A 228 18.61 0.13 1.28
C VAL A 228 17.88 1.48 1.25
N MET A 229 18.53 2.54 1.72
CA MET A 229 17.93 3.88 1.73
C MET A 229 17.67 4.38 0.31
N LEU A 230 18.57 4.15 -0.66
CA LEU A 230 18.38 4.50 -2.07
C LEU A 230 17.26 3.67 -2.72
N LEU A 231 17.21 2.36 -2.46
CA LEU A 231 16.14 1.47 -2.92
C LEU A 231 14.76 1.93 -2.43
N LEU A 232 14.65 2.29 -1.15
CA LEU A 232 13.40 2.74 -0.55
C LEU A 232 13.01 4.18 -0.94
N SER A 233 14.00 5.04 -1.21
CA SER A 233 13.80 6.45 -1.56
C SER A 233 13.79 6.69 -3.07
N LYS A 234 14.95 6.77 -3.72
CA LYS A 234 15.14 7.06 -5.14
C LYS A 234 14.40 6.05 -6.02
N TYR A 235 14.68 4.77 -5.86
CA TYR A 235 14.13 3.70 -6.73
C TYR A 235 12.73 3.22 -6.33
N ARG A 236 12.17 3.85 -5.31
CA ARG A 236 10.77 3.72 -4.93
C ARG A 236 10.27 2.34 -4.54
N LEU A 237 11.14 1.45 -4.10
CA LEU A 237 10.73 0.20 -3.48
C LEU A 237 9.97 0.47 -2.17
N ARG A 238 8.92 -0.33 -1.92
CA ARG A 238 8.10 -0.23 -0.71
C ARG A 238 8.75 -0.93 0.48
N ASN A 239 9.48 -2.00 0.19
CA ASN A 239 10.26 -2.80 1.11
C ASN A 239 11.46 -3.39 0.33
N VAL A 240 12.49 -3.80 1.06
CA VAL A 240 13.71 -4.39 0.51
C VAL A 240 13.91 -5.76 1.17
N PRO A 241 13.81 -6.88 0.43
CA PRO A 241 14.09 -8.20 0.99
C PRO A 241 15.58 -8.37 1.26
N VAL A 242 15.91 -9.07 2.33
CA VAL A 242 17.28 -9.48 2.66
C VAL A 242 17.41 -10.98 2.42
N ILE A 243 18.34 -11.35 1.56
CA ILE A 243 18.63 -12.75 1.21
C ILE A 243 20.08 -13.03 1.59
N GLU A 244 20.30 -14.09 2.37
CA GLU A 244 21.64 -14.49 2.77
C GLU A 244 22.35 -15.20 1.61
N PRO A 245 23.64 -14.93 1.36
CA PRO A 245 24.41 -15.67 0.36
C PRO A 245 24.32 -17.19 0.58
N GLY A 246 23.95 -17.93 -0.46
CA GLY A 246 23.79 -19.39 -0.40
C GLY A 246 22.44 -19.89 0.15
N ASN A 247 21.57 -19.00 0.65
CA ASN A 247 20.21 -19.33 1.06
C ASN A 247 19.20 -18.66 0.11
N PRO A 248 18.36 -19.41 -0.63
CA PRO A 248 17.40 -18.81 -1.57
C PRO A 248 16.22 -18.13 -0.88
N SER A 249 16.04 -18.30 0.42
CA SER A 249 14.91 -17.76 1.16
C SER A 249 15.15 -16.33 1.65
N ILE A 250 14.09 -15.52 1.63
CA ILE A 250 14.10 -14.19 2.22
C ILE A 250 14.16 -14.33 3.75
N HIS A 251 15.27 -13.91 4.34
CA HIS A 251 15.49 -13.95 5.78
C HIS A 251 14.86 -12.75 6.50
N ASN A 252 14.82 -11.57 5.86
CA ASN A 252 14.29 -10.35 6.47
C ASN A 252 13.65 -9.41 5.42
N PHE A 253 12.85 -8.44 5.89
CA PHE A 253 12.36 -7.32 5.08
C PHE A 253 12.67 -6.00 5.76
N ILE A 254 13.32 -5.10 5.04
CA ILE A 254 13.54 -3.73 5.52
C ILE A 254 12.47 -2.82 4.91
N THR A 255 11.77 -2.09 5.78
CA THR A 255 10.71 -1.16 5.39
C THR A 255 11.13 0.29 5.65
N GLN A 256 10.45 1.24 5.00
CA GLN A 256 10.68 2.67 5.25
C GLN A 256 10.47 3.03 6.73
N SER A 257 9.47 2.44 7.39
CA SER A 257 9.19 2.68 8.80
C SER A 257 10.33 2.21 9.70
N ALA A 258 10.97 1.08 9.37
CA ALA A 258 12.14 0.58 10.10
C ALA A 258 13.34 1.54 9.97
N VAL A 259 13.56 2.13 8.79
CA VAL A 259 14.59 3.17 8.61
C VAL A 259 14.27 4.41 9.45
N ILE A 260 13.03 4.90 9.45
CA ILE A 260 12.64 6.06 10.25
C ILE A 260 12.77 5.80 11.76
N GLN A 261 12.42 4.60 12.23
CA GLN A 261 12.65 4.19 13.62
C GLN A 261 14.15 4.14 13.96
N GLY A 262 14.98 3.63 13.05
CA GLY A 262 16.44 3.65 13.19
C GLY A 262 17.00 5.07 13.29
N LEU A 263 16.55 5.98 12.42
CA LEU A 263 16.91 7.39 12.46
C LEU A 263 16.47 8.05 13.77
N GLN A 264 15.24 7.78 14.25
CA GLN A 264 14.77 8.30 15.53
C GLN A 264 15.69 7.90 16.70
N ARG A 265 16.21 6.66 16.70
CA ARG A 265 17.16 6.17 17.71
C ARG A 265 18.55 6.80 17.60
N CYS A 266 18.84 7.56 16.55
CA CYS A 266 20.10 8.29 16.40
C CYS A 266 20.07 9.66 17.09
N LYS A 267 18.97 10.05 17.72
CA LYS A 267 18.87 11.28 18.53
C LYS A 267 20.00 11.36 19.56
N GLY A 268 20.65 12.53 19.66
CA GLY A 268 21.82 12.74 20.51
C GLY A 268 23.15 12.42 19.83
N ARG A 269 23.16 12.01 18.56
CA ARG A 269 24.38 11.91 17.74
C ARG A 269 24.59 13.21 16.98
N ASP A 270 25.80 13.76 17.04
CA ASP A 270 26.14 15.06 16.42
C ASP A 270 25.69 15.17 14.95
N TRP A 271 25.95 14.14 14.15
CA TRP A 271 25.57 14.13 12.73
C TRP A 271 24.04 14.15 12.53
N PHE A 272 23.30 13.46 13.40
CA PHE A 272 21.85 13.36 13.31
C PHE A 272 21.21 14.65 13.78
N ASP A 273 21.63 15.16 14.94
CA ASP A 273 21.09 16.38 15.52
C ASP A 273 21.38 17.59 14.62
N CYS A 274 22.52 17.60 13.92
CA CYS A 274 22.88 18.63 12.94
C CYS A 274 21.82 18.76 11.83
N ILE A 275 21.40 17.66 11.19
CA ILE A 275 20.35 17.70 10.16
C ILE A 275 18.95 17.80 10.77
N ALA A 276 18.68 17.09 11.86
CA ALA A 276 17.36 16.96 12.45
C ALA A 276 16.84 18.25 13.10
N ALA A 277 17.73 19.16 13.51
CA ALA A 277 17.37 20.47 14.06
C ALA A 277 16.83 21.46 13.00
N HIS A 278 17.08 21.23 11.71
CA HIS A 278 16.64 22.15 10.66
C HIS A 278 15.11 22.14 10.52
N PRO A 279 14.49 23.32 10.27
CA PRO A 279 13.11 23.40 9.81
C PRO A 279 12.91 22.58 8.54
N ILE A 280 11.77 21.92 8.42
CA ILE A 280 11.44 21.13 7.22
C ILE A 280 11.43 21.99 5.95
N SER A 281 11.09 23.28 6.05
CA SER A 281 11.15 24.24 4.94
C SER A 281 12.57 24.43 4.38
N ASP A 282 13.60 24.38 5.23
CA ASP A 282 15.00 24.55 4.81
C ASP A 282 15.54 23.30 4.13
N LEU A 283 14.96 22.15 4.45
CA LEU A 283 15.21 20.88 3.77
C LEU A 283 14.43 20.74 2.46
N GLY A 284 13.63 21.74 2.09
CA GLY A 284 12.82 21.75 0.88
C GLY A 284 11.52 20.93 0.98
N LEU A 285 11.13 20.52 2.19
CA LEU A 285 9.90 19.78 2.44
C LEU A 285 8.68 20.72 2.62
N PRO A 286 7.49 20.33 2.13
CA PRO A 286 7.23 19.17 1.28
C PRO A 286 7.79 19.39 -0.14
N PHE A 287 8.29 18.33 -0.79
CA PHE A 287 8.88 18.46 -2.13
C PHE A 287 7.84 18.72 -3.23
N MET A 288 6.58 18.38 -3.00
CA MET A 288 5.49 18.72 -3.92
C MET A 288 5.00 20.15 -3.73
N THR A 289 4.46 20.74 -4.78
CA THR A 289 3.78 22.03 -4.70
C THR A 289 2.31 21.87 -4.24
N PRO A 290 1.69 22.89 -3.61
CA PRO A 290 0.34 22.77 -3.05
C PRO A 290 -0.76 22.42 -4.05
N ASP A 291 -0.61 22.78 -5.32
CA ASP A 291 -1.52 22.45 -6.42
C ASP A 291 -1.49 20.97 -6.81
N ARG A 292 -0.42 20.25 -6.47
CA ARG A 292 -0.24 18.82 -6.77
C ARG A 292 -0.73 17.90 -5.66
N VAL A 293 -1.26 18.45 -4.56
CA VAL A 293 -1.82 17.66 -3.47
C VAL A 293 -3.13 17.04 -3.93
N VAL A 294 -3.12 15.73 -4.15
CA VAL A 294 -4.35 14.97 -4.41
C VAL A 294 -5.09 14.78 -3.09
N SER A 295 -6.36 15.15 -3.04
CA SER A 295 -7.22 15.04 -1.87
C SER A 295 -8.59 14.42 -2.21
N VAL A 296 -9.35 14.11 -1.16
CA VAL A 296 -10.74 13.67 -1.27
C VAL A 296 -11.59 14.48 -0.29
N ARG A 297 -12.83 14.80 -0.64
CA ARG A 297 -13.76 15.40 0.30
C ARG A 297 -14.34 14.35 1.24
N ASP A 298 -14.79 14.80 2.39
CA ASP A 298 -15.39 13.95 3.41
C ASP A 298 -16.77 13.41 3.02
N ASP A 299 -17.51 14.11 2.15
CA ASP A 299 -18.80 13.71 1.60
C ASP A 299 -18.71 12.90 0.29
N GLU A 300 -17.53 12.78 -0.31
CA GLU A 300 -17.29 11.88 -1.43
C GLU A 300 -17.37 10.40 -1.00
N LEU A 301 -17.60 9.51 -1.95
CA LEU A 301 -17.60 8.06 -1.72
C LEU A 301 -16.18 7.56 -1.44
N ILE A 302 -16.05 6.63 -0.48
CA ILE A 302 -14.74 6.06 -0.12
C ILE A 302 -14.07 5.35 -1.30
N LEU A 303 -14.85 4.75 -2.19
CA LEU A 303 -14.33 4.09 -3.39
C LEU A 303 -13.63 5.06 -4.34
N GLU A 304 -14.15 6.29 -4.48
CA GLU A 304 -13.47 7.34 -5.24
C GLU A 304 -12.14 7.73 -4.58
N GLY A 305 -12.07 7.72 -3.25
CA GLY A 305 -10.82 7.87 -2.50
C GLY A 305 -9.79 6.78 -2.83
N PHE A 306 -10.17 5.51 -2.80
CA PHE A 306 -9.27 4.40 -3.14
C PHE A 306 -8.89 4.38 -4.63
N LYS A 307 -9.81 4.76 -5.52
CA LYS A 307 -9.56 4.92 -6.95
C LYS A 307 -8.56 6.05 -7.21
N LYS A 308 -8.74 7.22 -6.59
CA LYS A 308 -7.77 8.32 -6.63
C LYS A 308 -6.38 7.86 -6.18
N MET A 309 -6.27 7.04 -5.14
CA MET A 309 -4.99 6.46 -4.69
C MET A 309 -4.37 5.53 -5.74
N LYS A 310 -5.17 4.64 -6.35
CA LYS A 310 -4.73 3.73 -7.42
C LYS A 310 -4.22 4.51 -8.64
N ASP A 311 -5.03 5.43 -9.14
CA ASP A 311 -4.78 6.16 -10.39
C ASP A 311 -3.56 7.09 -10.26
N ASN A 312 -3.40 7.73 -9.10
CA ASN A 312 -2.24 8.58 -8.81
C ASN A 312 -1.05 7.81 -8.22
N GLN A 313 -1.17 6.49 -8.02
CA GLN A 313 -0.17 5.60 -7.43
C GLN A 313 0.36 6.03 -6.05
N ILE A 314 -0.50 6.63 -5.23
CA ILE A 314 -0.18 7.13 -3.88
C ILE A 314 -0.83 6.26 -2.80
N GLY A 315 -0.20 6.16 -1.63
CA GLY A 315 -0.65 5.25 -0.58
C GLY A 315 -1.75 5.80 0.34
N GLY A 316 -2.34 6.97 0.04
CA GLY A 316 -3.26 7.66 0.95
C GLY A 316 -3.44 9.14 0.62
N LEU A 317 -4.49 9.74 1.20
CA LEU A 317 -5.01 11.05 0.85
C LEU A 317 -5.36 11.86 2.12
N PRO A 318 -5.13 13.18 2.13
CA PRO A 318 -5.79 14.07 3.07
C PRO A 318 -7.28 14.16 2.72
N VAL A 319 -8.12 14.15 3.76
CA VAL A 319 -9.56 14.33 3.65
C VAL A 319 -9.89 15.76 4.00
N MET A 320 -10.59 16.46 3.11
CA MET A 320 -10.96 17.87 3.28
C MET A 320 -12.38 18.01 3.78
N GLU A 321 -12.60 19.01 4.64
CA GLU A 321 -13.93 19.36 5.15
C GLU A 321 -14.70 20.20 4.12
N GLY A 322 -15.70 19.60 3.47
CA GLY A 322 -16.54 20.26 2.48
C GLY A 322 -15.74 20.84 1.31
N ALA A 323 -16.05 22.09 0.92
CA ALA A 323 -15.35 22.80 -0.17
C ALA A 323 -14.08 23.55 0.28
N THR A 324 -13.75 23.51 1.57
CA THR A 324 -12.58 24.22 2.12
C THR A 324 -11.31 23.38 1.95
N ARG A 325 -10.11 23.99 1.97
CA ARG A 325 -8.83 23.24 2.03
C ARG A 325 -8.46 22.79 3.45
N LYS A 326 -9.39 22.89 4.40
CA LYS A 326 -9.17 22.48 5.78
C LYS A 326 -9.18 20.96 5.88
N ILE A 327 -8.16 20.42 6.52
CA ILE A 327 -8.04 18.98 6.73
C ILE A 327 -9.01 18.50 7.81
N PHE A 328 -9.91 17.59 7.44
CA PHE A 328 -10.79 16.86 8.35
C PHE A 328 -10.08 15.62 8.90
N GLY A 329 -9.38 14.88 8.03
CA GLY A 329 -8.79 13.59 8.38
C GLY A 329 -7.84 13.07 7.32
N ASN A 330 -7.56 11.78 7.34
CA ASN A 330 -6.76 11.12 6.32
C ASN A 330 -7.21 9.68 6.10
N ILE A 331 -7.01 9.18 4.89
CA ILE A 331 -7.24 7.78 4.54
C ILE A 331 -5.98 7.18 3.93
N SER A 332 -5.64 5.96 4.30
CA SER A 332 -4.55 5.18 3.71
C SER A 332 -5.10 4.05 2.86
N ILE A 333 -4.35 3.66 1.83
CA ILE A 333 -4.66 2.45 1.06
C ILE A 333 -4.69 1.19 1.93
N ARG A 334 -4.03 1.20 3.10
CA ARG A 334 -4.10 0.11 4.07
C ARG A 334 -5.48 -0.01 4.72
N ASP A 335 -6.20 1.09 4.84
CA ASP A 335 -7.52 1.11 5.48
C ASP A 335 -8.55 0.37 4.61
N ILE A 336 -8.29 0.17 3.32
CA ILE A 336 -9.14 -0.63 2.43
C ILE A 336 -9.41 -2.04 2.98
N ARG A 337 -8.50 -2.58 3.81
CA ARG A 337 -8.70 -3.86 4.50
C ARG A 337 -9.96 -3.85 5.36
N PHE A 338 -10.34 -2.71 5.95
CA PHE A 338 -11.53 -2.61 6.78
C PHE A 338 -12.82 -2.86 5.98
N LEU A 339 -12.81 -2.69 4.65
CA LEU A 339 -13.92 -3.15 3.81
C LEU A 339 -14.07 -4.67 3.85
N LEU A 340 -13.01 -5.44 4.06
CA LEU A 340 -13.09 -6.91 4.24
C LEU A 340 -13.29 -7.30 5.70
N LEU A 341 -12.60 -6.61 6.61
CA LEU A 341 -12.55 -6.99 8.03
C LEU A 341 -13.78 -6.52 8.81
N LYS A 342 -14.60 -5.61 8.27
CA LYS A 342 -15.82 -5.09 8.91
C LYS A 342 -17.07 -5.29 8.05
N PRO A 343 -18.03 -6.12 8.49
CA PRO A 343 -19.26 -6.40 7.72
C PRO A 343 -20.07 -5.16 7.37
N GLU A 344 -20.24 -4.25 8.34
CA GLU A 344 -21.05 -3.03 8.20
C GLU A 344 -20.54 -2.11 7.08
N LEU A 345 -19.22 -2.06 6.89
CA LEU A 345 -18.58 -1.26 5.85
C LEU A 345 -18.72 -1.91 4.48
N PHE A 346 -18.63 -3.24 4.42
CA PHE A 346 -18.78 -3.97 3.17
C PHE A 346 -20.21 -3.86 2.65
N THR A 347 -21.22 -4.02 3.48
CA THR A 347 -22.64 -3.95 3.07
C THR A 347 -22.98 -2.66 2.34
N ASN A 348 -22.43 -1.53 2.80
CA ASN A 348 -22.75 -0.21 2.27
C ASN A 348 -21.65 0.38 1.37
N PHE A 349 -20.65 -0.41 0.97
CA PHE A 349 -19.42 0.11 0.35
C PHE A 349 -19.63 1.00 -0.88
N ARG A 350 -20.72 0.80 -1.64
CA ARG A 350 -21.07 1.59 -2.84
C ARG A 350 -21.59 2.99 -2.54
N VAL A 351 -22.17 3.20 -1.35
CA VAL A 351 -22.76 4.48 -0.92
C VAL A 351 -22.05 5.06 0.30
N LEU A 352 -21.04 4.37 0.81
CA LEU A 352 -20.30 4.75 2.00
C LEU A 352 -19.44 6.00 1.73
N THR A 353 -19.69 7.05 2.50
CA THR A 353 -18.90 8.29 2.43
C THR A 353 -17.55 8.11 3.11
N VAL A 354 -16.57 8.96 2.76
CA VAL A 354 -15.26 8.99 3.42
C VAL A 354 -15.39 9.30 4.91
N ARG A 355 -16.29 10.23 5.29
CA ARG A 355 -16.56 10.58 6.69
C ARG A 355 -17.07 9.37 7.48
N ASP A 356 -18.08 8.68 6.97
CA ASP A 356 -18.68 7.53 7.65
C ASP A 356 -17.68 6.36 7.77
N PHE A 357 -16.87 6.16 6.73
CA PHE A 357 -15.77 5.20 6.76
C PHE A 357 -14.76 5.52 7.86
N ILE A 358 -14.26 6.77 7.93
CA ILE A 358 -13.30 7.20 8.95
C ILE A 358 -13.86 7.01 10.36
N ASN A 359 -15.10 7.46 10.60
CA ASN A 359 -15.74 7.38 11.92
C ASN A 359 -15.92 5.92 12.36
N THR A 360 -16.37 5.05 11.46
CA THR A 360 -16.53 3.62 11.73
C THR A 360 -15.18 2.93 11.92
N VAL A 361 -14.12 3.32 11.21
CA VAL A 361 -12.77 2.80 11.44
C VAL A 361 -12.26 3.19 12.82
N ALA A 362 -12.40 4.46 13.19
CA ALA A 362 -11.96 5.00 14.48
C ALA A 362 -12.68 4.36 15.67
N SER A 363 -13.98 4.08 15.57
CA SER A 363 -14.77 3.47 16.66
C SER A 363 -14.43 2.02 16.99
N ALA A 364 -13.76 1.28 16.09
CA ALA A 364 -13.35 -0.11 16.37
C ALA A 364 -11.87 -0.28 16.70
N THR A 365 -11.09 0.80 16.63
CA THR A 365 -9.81 0.85 17.35
C THR A 365 -10.14 1.33 18.76
N ASP A 366 -9.65 0.67 19.82
CA ASP A 366 -9.92 0.96 21.26
C ASP A 366 -9.68 2.41 21.74
N ASP A 367 -9.41 3.34 20.84
CA ASP A 367 -9.21 4.78 21.07
C ASP A 367 -10.56 5.54 21.05
N ASN A 368 -11.55 5.03 21.82
CA ASN A 368 -12.96 5.47 21.91
C ASN A 368 -13.20 6.94 22.37
N SER A 369 -12.17 7.79 22.37
CA SER A 369 -12.24 9.19 22.81
C SER A 369 -11.48 10.18 21.94
N LYS A 370 -10.83 9.76 20.85
CA LYS A 370 -10.12 10.70 19.97
C LYS A 370 -10.94 10.99 18.71
N ILE A 371 -11.39 12.24 18.61
CA ILE A 371 -11.59 12.91 17.32
C ILE A 371 -10.42 12.51 16.42
N VAL A 372 -10.70 11.97 15.22
CA VAL A 372 -9.66 11.61 14.24
C VAL A 372 -8.90 12.88 13.90
N THR A 373 -7.82 13.12 14.64
CA THR A 373 -7.03 14.32 14.50
C THR A 373 -6.04 14.04 13.38
N PRO A 374 -6.12 14.79 12.27
CA PRO A 374 -5.17 14.60 11.19
C PRO A 374 -3.76 14.84 11.72
N ILE A 375 -2.82 13.99 11.30
CA ILE A 375 -1.42 14.13 11.70
C ILE A 375 -0.83 15.23 10.85
N THR A 376 -0.61 16.39 11.46
CA THR A 376 -0.18 17.62 10.80
C THR A 376 1.09 18.20 11.41
N CYS A 377 1.80 19.02 10.64
CA CYS A 377 2.90 19.86 11.10
C CYS A 377 2.87 21.22 10.39
N GLN A 378 3.56 22.20 10.96
CA GLN A 378 3.74 23.53 10.38
C GLN A 378 5.05 23.57 9.56
N PRO A 379 5.19 24.45 8.55
CA PRO A 379 6.43 24.57 7.76
C PRO A 379 7.69 24.83 8.58
N GLY A 380 7.56 25.51 9.73
CA GLY A 380 8.67 25.76 10.65
C GLY A 380 9.00 24.60 11.61
N SER A 381 8.30 23.46 11.52
CA SER A 381 8.57 22.31 12.38
C SER A 381 9.94 21.72 12.06
N THR A 382 10.65 21.19 13.06
CA THR A 382 11.96 20.57 12.84
C THR A 382 11.82 19.18 12.22
N LEU A 383 12.82 18.73 11.47
CA LEU A 383 12.85 17.37 10.94
C LEU A 383 12.79 16.32 12.07
N SER A 384 13.42 16.58 13.22
CA SER A 384 13.34 15.72 14.41
C SER A 384 11.89 15.52 14.85
N SER A 385 11.10 16.60 14.93
CA SER A 385 9.69 16.51 15.36
C SER A 385 8.83 15.69 14.38
N VAL A 386 9.14 15.80 13.09
CA VAL A 386 8.48 15.02 12.03
C VAL A 386 8.85 13.54 12.14
N ILE A 387 10.14 13.21 12.30
CA ILE A 387 10.62 11.84 12.52
C ILE A 387 9.96 11.24 13.77
N ASP A 388 9.96 11.98 14.87
CA ASP A 388 9.34 11.56 16.13
C ASP A 388 7.84 11.26 15.95
N THR A 389 7.12 12.14 15.25
CA THR A 389 5.68 11.98 14.99
C THR A 389 5.39 10.76 14.11
N LEU A 390 6.11 10.62 12.99
CA LEU A 390 5.94 9.50 12.05
C LEU A 390 6.24 8.16 12.72
N SER A 391 7.32 8.10 13.51
CA SER A 391 7.75 6.89 14.19
C SER A 391 6.84 6.50 15.36
N SER A 392 6.59 7.43 16.30
CA SER A 392 5.81 7.16 17.52
C SER A 392 4.35 6.82 17.25
N ARG A 393 3.75 7.44 16.23
CA ARG A 393 2.37 7.14 15.81
C ARG A 393 2.29 6.01 14.78
N ALA A 394 3.42 5.40 14.40
CA ALA A 394 3.52 4.35 13.40
C ALA A 394 2.82 4.70 12.06
N VAL A 395 2.90 5.96 11.65
CA VAL A 395 2.23 6.47 10.44
C VAL A 395 3.21 6.73 9.30
N HIS A 396 2.69 6.68 8.08
CA HIS A 396 3.51 6.73 6.86
C HIS A 396 3.66 8.12 6.27
N ARG A 397 2.94 9.10 6.83
CA ARG A 397 2.91 10.47 6.33
C ARG A 397 2.43 11.45 7.39
N ILE A 398 2.78 12.71 7.16
CA ILE A 398 2.31 13.87 7.91
C ILE A 398 1.96 14.97 6.90
N TYR A 399 0.89 15.72 7.17
CA TYR A 399 0.44 16.79 6.29
C TYR A 399 0.99 18.13 6.77
N VAL A 400 1.55 18.90 5.85
CA VAL A 400 2.01 20.26 6.13
C VAL A 400 0.82 21.18 5.96
N VAL A 401 0.47 21.91 7.01
CA VAL A 401 -0.67 22.83 7.02
C VAL A 401 -0.20 24.24 7.34
N SER A 402 -0.98 25.25 6.94
CA SER A 402 -0.68 26.65 7.23
C SER A 402 -1.94 27.43 7.60
N GLY A 403 -1.74 28.53 8.33
CA GLY A 403 -2.79 29.44 8.77
C GLY A 403 -3.65 28.88 9.90
N GLU A 404 -4.60 29.69 10.37
CA GLU A 404 -5.51 29.34 11.47
C GLU A 404 -6.52 28.24 11.08
N HIS A 405 -6.76 28.05 9.78
CA HIS A 405 -7.71 27.08 9.26
C HIS A 405 -7.08 25.74 8.85
N ASN A 406 -5.80 25.50 9.16
CA ASN A 406 -5.07 24.27 8.82
C ASN A 406 -5.22 23.88 7.34
N GLU A 407 -4.98 24.84 6.45
CA GLU A 407 -5.04 24.59 5.01
C GLU A 407 -3.86 23.71 4.57
N VAL A 408 -4.15 22.64 3.82
CA VAL A 408 -3.11 21.68 3.42
C VAL A 408 -2.22 22.27 2.32
N LEU A 409 -0.93 22.44 2.66
CA LEU A 409 0.13 22.86 1.74
C LEU A 409 0.81 21.68 1.05
N GLY A 410 0.88 20.52 1.70
CA GLY A 410 1.56 19.36 1.14
C GLY A 410 1.58 18.14 2.06
N VAL A 411 2.25 17.09 1.60
CA VAL A 411 2.45 15.86 2.37
C VAL A 411 3.93 15.52 2.43
N ILE A 412 4.37 15.08 3.60
CA ILE A 412 5.70 14.50 3.83
C ILE A 412 5.49 13.03 4.17
N THR A 413 6.13 12.16 3.40
CA THR A 413 6.12 10.70 3.55
C THR A 413 7.43 10.21 4.17
N LEU A 414 7.46 8.96 4.63
CA LEU A 414 8.69 8.32 5.12
C LEU A 414 9.83 8.40 4.09
N ARG A 415 9.50 8.22 2.81
CA ARG A 415 10.42 8.37 1.68
C ARG A 415 11.03 9.76 1.59
N ASP A 416 10.22 10.81 1.75
CA ASP A 416 10.71 12.18 1.68
C ASP A 416 11.75 12.43 2.79
N VAL A 417 11.46 11.93 3.99
CA VAL A 417 12.38 11.99 5.14
C VAL A 417 13.66 11.19 4.88
N ILE A 418 13.57 9.94 4.43
CA ILE A 418 14.76 9.12 4.07
C ILE A 418 15.61 9.86 3.05
N SER A 419 14.98 10.46 2.04
CA SER A 419 15.67 11.18 0.97
C SER A 419 16.45 12.37 1.51
N CYS A 420 16.06 12.99 2.63
CA CYS A 420 16.80 14.11 3.23
C CYS A 420 18.23 13.72 3.66
N PHE A 421 18.42 12.49 4.14
CA PHE A 421 19.67 12.01 4.73
C PHE A 421 20.72 11.53 3.72
N ILE A 422 20.34 11.30 2.46
CA ILE A 422 21.23 10.68 1.48
C ILE A 422 21.25 11.41 0.13
N THR A 423 22.38 11.28 -0.53
CA THR A 423 22.62 11.58 -1.95
C THR A 423 23.03 10.29 -2.64
N GLU A 424 22.78 10.19 -3.95
CA GLU A 424 23.29 9.04 -4.72
C GLU A 424 24.74 9.33 -5.14
N PRO A 425 25.71 8.49 -4.74
CA PRO A 425 27.07 8.62 -5.25
C PRO A 425 27.14 8.47 -6.77
N PRO A 426 28.11 9.10 -7.45
CA PRO A 426 28.33 8.88 -8.88
C PRO A 426 28.48 7.39 -9.18
N ASN A 427 27.87 6.92 -10.27
CA ASN A 427 27.90 5.53 -10.73
C ASN A 427 27.34 4.48 -9.75
N PHE A 428 26.71 4.87 -8.64
CA PHE A 428 26.18 3.91 -7.67
C PHE A 428 25.25 2.87 -8.32
N PHE A 429 24.37 3.29 -9.23
CA PHE A 429 23.51 2.36 -9.95
C PHE A 429 24.32 1.38 -10.80
N ASP A 430 25.34 1.84 -11.51
CA ASP A 430 26.15 0.97 -12.38
C ASP A 430 27.08 0.07 -11.56
N ASP A 431 27.53 0.50 -10.39
CA ASP A 431 28.35 -0.33 -9.51
C ASP A 431 27.50 -1.38 -8.78
N TYR A 432 26.34 -0.98 -8.26
CA TYR A 432 25.43 -1.85 -7.51
C TYR A 432 24.63 -2.77 -8.44
N PHE A 433 23.99 -2.19 -9.46
CA PHE A 433 23.22 -2.94 -10.44
C PHE A 433 24.00 -3.35 -11.66
N GLY A 434 25.21 -2.87 -11.95
CA GLY A 434 26.03 -3.46 -13.02
C GLY A 434 26.66 -4.77 -12.58
N PHE A 435 27.06 -4.90 -11.30
CA PHE A 435 27.40 -6.20 -10.72
C PHE A 435 26.17 -7.10 -10.61
N ALA A 436 25.05 -6.58 -10.07
CA ALA A 436 23.82 -7.35 -10.04
C ALA A 436 23.33 -7.68 -11.46
N ALA A 437 23.46 -6.79 -12.45
CA ALA A 437 23.09 -7.00 -13.86
C ALA A 437 24.01 -8.02 -14.54
N GLN A 438 25.30 -8.07 -14.22
CA GLN A 438 26.13 -9.17 -14.68
C GLN A 438 25.70 -10.50 -14.05
N GLU A 439 25.22 -10.54 -12.81
CA GLU A 439 24.60 -11.74 -12.20
C GLU A 439 23.13 -11.99 -12.58
N ILE A 440 22.42 -10.98 -13.11
CA ILE A 440 20.99 -11.00 -13.53
C ILE A 440 20.88 -11.26 -15.03
N LEU A 441 21.86 -10.87 -15.85
CA LEU A 441 21.91 -11.05 -17.31
C LEU A 441 22.85 -12.18 -17.75
N SER A 442 23.60 -12.81 -16.85
CA SER A 442 24.40 -13.99 -17.17
C SER A 442 23.59 -15.30 -17.26
N GLN A 443 22.25 -15.26 -17.33
CA GLN A 443 21.39 -16.40 -17.70
C GLN A 443 20.15 -15.98 -18.49
#